data_AF-A0AA37P8X0-F1
#
_entry.id   AF-A0AA37P8X0-F1
#
_cell.length_a   1.000
_cell.length_b   1.000
_cell.length_c   1.000
_cell.angle_alpha   90.00
_cell.angle_beta   90.00
_cell.angle_gamma   90.00
#
_symmetry.space_group_name_H-M   'P 1'
#
loop_
_entity.id
_entity.type
_entity.pdbx_description
1 polymer ?
#
loop_
_entity_poly.entity_id
_entity_poly.type
_entity_poly.pdbx_seq_one_letter_code
_entity_poly.pdbx_strand_id
1 'polypeptide(L)'
;MAAIYTTVPDGLIPLLESHLPNSLPILRRLQFTRFRGGMRPTARIIFASDSPLVAEQTGQSPSQRNFTAAYLDFGSNIETQLFIYSTLEDGTITDGQEREAAELQIMAAIDAVKQVSREQPDNRAYPGGCLVGTLATVTRETMIKRGVVVKQRAVYEYEKWLFRVDEVPEFEVTLPEGATWAPATERDCEVVISRTTVPRQV
;
A
#
# COMPACT_ATOMS: atom_id res chain seq x y z
N MET A 1 13.77 16.65 -2.12
CA MET A 1 12.69 17.39 -1.39
C MET A 1 11.34 16.80 -1.79
N ALA A 2 10.28 17.00 -1.01
CA ALA A 2 8.94 16.49 -1.35
C ALA A 2 7.99 17.63 -1.74
N ALA A 3 7.26 17.46 -2.83
CA ALA A 3 6.16 18.31 -3.25
C ALA A 3 4.82 17.73 -2.76
N ILE A 4 3.91 18.61 -2.33
CA ILE A 4 2.59 18.24 -1.79
C ILE A 4 1.51 18.86 -2.70
N TYR A 5 0.62 18.01 -3.21
CA TYR A 5 -0.45 18.37 -4.14
C TYR A 5 -1.82 18.06 -3.53
N THR A 6 -2.84 18.81 -3.96
CA THR A 6 -4.26 18.56 -3.63
C THR A 6 -5.00 17.81 -4.74
N THR A 7 -4.37 17.67 -5.90
CA THR A 7 -4.84 16.89 -7.07
C THR A 7 -3.71 16.00 -7.57
N VAL A 8 -4.03 14.99 -8.38
CA VAL A 8 -3.01 14.14 -9.01
C VAL A 8 -2.23 15.00 -10.01
N PRO A 9 -0.91 15.18 -9.84
CA PRO A 9 -0.12 15.97 -10.78
C PRO A 9 0.10 15.20 -12.09
N ASP A 10 0.19 15.94 -13.20
CA ASP A 10 0.43 15.37 -14.53
C ASP A 10 1.74 14.58 -14.57
N GLY A 11 1.73 13.44 -15.27
CA GLY A 11 2.89 12.54 -15.39
C GLY A 11 3.05 11.53 -14.24
N LEU A 12 2.38 11.70 -13.09
CA LEU A 12 2.53 10.76 -11.97
C LEU A 12 1.91 9.38 -12.26
N ILE A 13 0.77 9.34 -12.97
CA ILE A 13 0.10 8.08 -13.31
C ILE A 13 0.96 7.26 -14.30
N PRO A 14 1.39 7.79 -15.47
CA PRO A 14 2.29 7.05 -16.38
C PRO A 14 3.60 6.62 -15.71
N LEU A 15 4.17 7.47 -14.86
CA LEU A 15 5.36 7.13 -14.08
C LEU A 15 5.10 5.92 -13.18
N LEU A 16 4.03 5.93 -12.38
CA LEU A 16 3.73 4.77 -11.53
C LEU A 16 3.45 3.51 -12.36
N GLU A 17 2.82 3.63 -13.53
CA GLU A 17 2.60 2.51 -14.45
C GLU A 17 3.90 1.83 -14.92
N SER A 18 4.99 2.59 -15.10
CA SER A 18 6.30 2.01 -15.48
C SER A 18 6.98 1.22 -14.35
N HIS A 19 6.44 1.28 -13.13
CA HIS A 19 6.95 0.61 -11.93
C HIS A 19 6.02 -0.49 -11.40
N LEU A 20 5.11 -0.98 -12.26
CA LEU A 20 4.30 -2.15 -11.94
C LEU A 20 5.16 -3.42 -11.84
N PRO A 21 4.80 -4.37 -10.95
CA PRO A 21 3.59 -4.40 -10.13
C PRO A 21 3.70 -3.66 -8.78
N ASN A 22 4.88 -3.19 -8.37
CA ASN A 22 5.11 -2.70 -7.01
C ASN A 22 4.35 -1.41 -6.70
N SER A 23 4.21 -0.52 -7.68
CA SER A 23 3.45 0.73 -7.57
C SER A 23 1.92 0.54 -7.51
N LEU A 24 1.41 -0.68 -7.74
CA LEU A 24 -0.01 -0.93 -7.93
C LEU A 24 -0.92 -0.43 -6.79
N PRO A 25 -0.57 -0.59 -5.49
CA PRO A 25 -1.44 -0.14 -4.41
C PRO A 25 -1.71 1.37 -4.43
N ILE A 26 -0.66 2.18 -4.62
CA ILE A 26 -0.81 3.63 -4.73
C ILE A 26 -1.47 4.02 -6.06
N LEU A 27 -1.08 3.38 -7.18
CA LEU A 27 -1.63 3.66 -8.50
C LEU A 27 -3.16 3.52 -8.50
N ARG A 28 -3.68 2.41 -7.95
CA ARG A 28 -5.13 2.19 -7.82
C ARG A 28 -5.82 3.25 -6.96
N ARG A 29 -5.19 3.65 -5.85
CA ARG A 29 -5.73 4.71 -4.99
C ARG A 29 -5.82 6.04 -5.72
N LEU A 30 -4.78 6.41 -6.48
CA LEU A 30 -4.76 7.64 -7.28
C LEU A 30 -5.77 7.58 -8.44
N GLN A 31 -5.88 6.46 -9.14
CA GLN A 31 -6.89 6.27 -10.18
C GLN A 31 -8.33 6.39 -9.63
N PHE A 32 -8.56 6.06 -8.36
CA PHE A 32 -9.86 6.22 -7.72
C PHE A 32 -10.24 7.68 -7.46
N THR A 33 -9.26 8.60 -7.38
CA THR A 33 -9.55 10.01 -7.05
C THR A 33 -10.32 10.75 -8.13
N ARG A 34 -10.37 10.21 -9.36
CA ARG A 34 -11.15 10.77 -10.47
C ARG A 34 -12.66 10.63 -10.28
N PHE A 35 -13.11 9.70 -9.44
CA PHE A 35 -14.53 9.48 -9.19
C PHE A 35 -15.08 10.50 -8.19
N ARG A 36 -16.39 10.79 -8.28
CA ARG A 36 -17.06 11.71 -7.34
C ARG A 36 -16.88 11.20 -5.90
N GLY A 37 -16.30 12.04 -5.04
CA GLY A 37 -15.98 11.68 -3.65
C GLY A 37 -14.69 10.87 -3.48
N GLY A 38 -13.95 10.59 -4.56
CA GLY A 38 -12.69 9.87 -4.54
C GLY A 38 -11.50 10.67 -3.98
N MET A 39 -11.59 12.01 -3.99
CA MET A 39 -10.63 12.93 -3.36
C MET A 39 -11.32 13.75 -2.29
N ARG A 40 -10.93 13.59 -1.03
CA ARG A 40 -11.43 14.42 0.08
C ARG A 40 -10.62 15.73 0.17
N PRO A 41 -11.18 16.81 0.74
CA PRO A 41 -10.42 18.05 0.98
C PRO A 41 -9.18 17.88 1.87
N THR A 42 -9.18 16.84 2.71
CA THR A 42 -8.07 16.43 3.57
C THR A 42 -6.99 15.65 2.84
N ALA A 43 -7.30 15.08 1.67
CA ALA A 43 -6.37 14.25 0.92
C ALA A 43 -5.22 15.07 0.32
N ARG A 44 -4.02 14.50 0.32
CA ARG A 44 -2.80 15.05 -0.25
C ARG A 44 -2.07 13.97 -1.04
N ILE A 45 -1.44 14.39 -2.12
CA ILE A 45 -0.53 13.57 -2.91
C ILE A 45 0.87 14.11 -2.70
N ILE A 46 1.79 13.24 -2.35
CA ILE A 46 3.16 13.59 -2.01
C ILE A 46 4.06 12.94 -3.06
N PHE A 47 4.96 13.73 -3.63
CA PHE A 47 5.97 13.25 -4.56
C PHE A 47 7.34 13.74 -4.12
N ALA A 48 8.26 12.81 -3.84
CA ALA A 48 9.62 13.09 -3.41
C ALA A 48 10.61 12.55 -4.44
N SER A 49 11.41 13.44 -5.01
CA SER A 49 12.50 13.11 -5.93
C SER A 49 13.54 14.23 -5.90
N ASP A 50 14.67 14.02 -6.58
CA ASP A 50 15.73 15.02 -6.77
C ASP A 50 15.42 15.96 -7.92
N SER A 51 14.48 15.59 -8.79
CA SER A 51 14.00 16.40 -9.90
C SER A 51 12.49 16.59 -9.81
N PRO A 52 11.95 17.75 -10.24
CA PRO A 52 10.51 17.96 -10.27
C PRO A 52 9.85 16.94 -11.20
N LEU A 53 8.56 16.68 -10.95
CA LEU A 53 7.74 15.89 -11.86
C LEU A 53 7.54 16.68 -13.16
N VAL A 54 7.99 16.11 -14.27
CA VAL A 54 7.85 16.69 -15.60
C VAL A 54 6.78 15.90 -16.34
N ALA A 55 5.72 16.57 -16.78
CA ALA A 55 4.74 15.96 -17.68
C ALA A 55 5.45 15.56 -18.97
N GLU A 56 5.20 14.36 -19.49
CA GLU A 56 5.85 13.85 -20.71
C GLU A 56 5.80 14.88 -21.84
N GLN A 57 6.94 15.50 -22.13
CA GLN A 57 7.13 16.31 -23.33
C GLN A 57 7.82 15.41 -24.36
N THR A 58 7.03 14.95 -25.35
CA THR A 58 7.48 14.41 -26.64
C THR A 58 8.69 13.45 -26.59
N GLY A 59 8.41 12.15 -26.43
CA GLY A 59 9.28 11.08 -26.93
C GLY A 59 10.58 10.79 -26.16
N GLN A 60 10.82 11.45 -25.03
CA GLN A 60 11.88 11.05 -24.10
C GLN A 60 11.25 10.52 -22.82
N SER A 61 11.55 9.25 -22.49
CA SER A 61 11.11 8.62 -21.24
C SER A 61 11.52 9.49 -20.05
N PRO A 62 10.65 9.70 -19.05
CA PRO A 62 10.99 10.52 -17.91
C PRO A 62 12.22 9.94 -17.21
N SER A 63 13.29 10.73 -17.14
CA SER A 63 14.58 10.34 -16.55
C SER A 63 14.56 10.31 -15.00
N GLN A 64 13.39 10.11 -14.40
CA GLN A 64 13.26 10.05 -12.94
C GLN A 64 13.73 8.70 -12.45
N ARG A 65 15.05 8.62 -12.19
CA ARG A 65 15.72 7.39 -11.82
C ARG A 65 15.23 6.83 -10.47
N ASN A 66 14.98 7.71 -9.50
CA ASN A 66 14.49 7.35 -8.17
C ASN A 66 13.44 8.36 -7.68
N PHE A 67 12.39 7.85 -7.04
CA PHE A 67 11.38 8.67 -6.38
C PHE A 67 10.63 7.91 -5.29
N THR A 68 9.87 8.65 -4.49
CA THR A 68 8.84 8.12 -3.58
C THR A 68 7.55 8.89 -3.81
N ALA A 69 6.44 8.17 -3.96
CA ALA A 69 5.11 8.74 -4.10
C ALA A 69 4.22 8.27 -2.94
N ALA A 70 3.33 9.13 -2.46
CA ALA A 70 2.36 8.78 -1.44
C ALA A 70 1.00 9.45 -1.67
N TYR A 71 -0.08 8.72 -1.34
CA TYR A 71 -1.40 9.28 -1.10
C TYR A 71 -1.65 9.30 0.40
N LEU A 72 -2.00 10.46 0.95
CA LEU A 72 -2.28 10.67 2.36
C LEU A 72 -3.69 11.25 2.53
N ASP A 73 -4.50 10.71 3.43
CA ASP A 73 -5.79 11.28 3.79
C ASP A 73 -6.13 11.00 5.26
N PHE A 74 -5.97 12.01 6.12
CA PHE A 74 -6.35 11.92 7.53
C PHE A 74 -7.87 11.95 7.76
N GLY A 75 -8.65 12.32 6.74
CA GLY A 75 -10.12 12.33 6.78
C GLY A 75 -10.76 10.95 6.61
N SER A 76 -9.98 9.92 6.26
CA SER A 76 -10.44 8.52 6.15
C SER A 76 -10.79 7.87 7.50
N ASN A 77 -10.68 8.62 8.60
CA ASN A 77 -11.00 8.17 9.96
C ASN A 77 -10.23 6.88 10.32
N ILE A 78 -10.94 5.76 10.56
CA ILE A 78 -10.38 4.47 10.97
C ILE A 78 -9.83 3.62 9.80
N GLU A 79 -10.04 4.06 8.56
CA GLU A 79 -9.54 3.35 7.37
C GLU A 79 -8.07 3.67 7.08
N THR A 80 -7.50 3.04 6.05
CA THR A 80 -6.16 3.35 5.57
C THR A 80 -6.03 4.84 5.25
N GLN A 81 -5.03 5.48 5.85
CA GLN A 81 -4.73 6.90 5.69
C GLN A 81 -3.55 7.15 4.76
N LEU A 82 -2.62 6.20 4.64
CA LEU A 82 -1.41 6.33 3.81
C LEU A 82 -1.22 5.14 2.88
N PHE A 83 -1.01 5.43 1.60
CA PHE A 83 -0.45 4.53 0.61
C PHE A 83 0.86 5.14 0.16
N ILE A 84 1.96 4.39 0.22
CA ILE A 84 3.30 4.86 -0.12
C ILE A 84 3.97 3.84 -1.03
N TYR A 85 4.76 4.34 -1.98
CA TYR A 85 5.59 3.56 -2.89
C TYR A 85 6.95 4.26 -3.02
N SER A 86 8.02 3.48 -3.02
CA SER A 86 9.38 3.93 -3.34
C SER A 86 9.99 3.06 -4.44
N THR A 87 10.82 3.63 -5.32
CA THR A 87 11.58 2.86 -6.32
C THR A 87 12.52 1.82 -5.70
N LEU A 88 12.84 1.91 -4.40
CA LEU A 88 13.54 0.84 -3.67
C LEU A 88 12.78 -0.49 -3.67
N GLU A 89 11.45 -0.46 -3.81
CA GLU A 89 10.59 -1.64 -3.83
C GLU A 89 10.80 -2.50 -5.09
N ASP A 90 11.40 -1.94 -6.14
CA ASP A 90 11.67 -2.66 -7.38
C ASP A 90 12.86 -3.61 -7.29
N GLY A 91 13.71 -3.46 -6.27
CA GLY A 91 14.88 -4.31 -6.05
C GLY A 91 15.96 -4.19 -7.13
N THR A 92 15.87 -3.20 -8.02
CA THR A 92 16.80 -2.96 -9.13
C THR A 92 17.99 -2.07 -8.74
N ILE A 93 17.89 -1.33 -7.63
CA ILE A 93 18.92 -0.40 -7.17
C ILE A 93 20.04 -1.17 -6.46
N THR A 94 21.18 -1.33 -7.13
CA THR A 94 22.38 -2.00 -6.60
C THR A 94 23.48 -1.04 -6.17
N ASP A 95 23.47 0.19 -6.67
CA ASP A 95 24.45 1.22 -6.31
C ASP A 95 24.15 1.83 -4.93
N GLY A 96 25.19 2.01 -4.11
CA GLY A 96 25.05 2.50 -2.74
C GLY A 96 24.62 3.96 -2.64
N GLN A 97 25.04 4.82 -3.58
CA GLN A 97 24.66 6.23 -3.60
C GLN A 97 23.21 6.38 -4.08
N GLU A 98 22.81 5.64 -5.10
CA GLU A 98 21.42 5.59 -5.56
C GLU A 98 20.48 5.08 -4.49
N ARG A 99 20.90 4.06 -3.74
CA ARG A 99 20.15 3.54 -2.59
C ARG A 99 19.98 4.61 -1.52
N GLU A 100 21.07 5.30 -1.13
CA GLU A 100 21.01 6.38 -0.15
C GLU A 100 20.04 7.50 -0.60
N ALA A 101 20.11 7.90 -1.88
CA ALA A 101 19.20 8.90 -2.44
C ALA A 101 17.73 8.48 -2.34
N ALA A 102 17.41 7.22 -2.70
CA ALA A 102 16.05 6.71 -2.60
C ALA A 102 15.58 6.58 -1.13
N GLU A 103 16.48 6.21 -0.20
CA GLU A 103 16.18 6.21 1.24
C GLU A 103 15.86 7.63 1.76
N LEU A 104 16.60 8.65 1.29
CA LEU A 104 16.33 10.06 1.64
C LEU A 104 15.01 10.56 1.04
N GLN A 105 14.62 10.06 -0.13
CA GLN A 105 13.32 10.39 -0.74
C GLN A 105 12.14 9.80 0.06
N ILE A 106 12.28 8.58 0.61
CA ILE A 106 11.32 8.03 1.58
C ILE A 106 11.16 9.00 2.75
N MET A 107 12.28 9.44 3.33
CA MET A 107 12.24 10.35 4.48
C MET A 107 11.64 11.71 4.15
N ALA A 108 11.91 12.25 2.96
CA ALA A 108 11.28 13.48 2.50
C ALA A 108 9.74 13.33 2.39
N ALA A 109 9.25 12.17 1.93
CA ALA A 109 7.81 11.90 1.92
C ALA A 109 7.23 11.81 3.34
N ILE A 110 7.93 11.17 4.29
CA ILE A 110 7.50 11.11 5.70
C ILE A 110 7.51 12.49 6.36
N ASP A 111 8.49 13.35 6.05
CA ASP A 111 8.49 14.73 6.53
C ASP A 111 7.33 15.55 5.96
N ALA A 112 6.96 15.33 4.70
CA ALA A 112 5.73 15.90 4.12
C ALA A 112 4.47 15.38 4.83
N VAL A 113 4.39 14.10 5.20
CA VAL A 113 3.29 13.56 6.02
C VAL A 113 3.22 14.28 7.38
N LYS A 114 4.37 14.52 8.02
CA LYS A 114 4.46 15.29 9.29
C LYS A 114 4.02 16.74 9.12
N GLN A 115 4.36 17.37 8.00
CA GLN A 115 3.91 18.71 7.67
C GLN A 115 2.38 18.76 7.56
N VAL A 116 1.78 17.91 6.71
CA VAL A 116 0.32 17.84 6.55
C VAL A 116 -0.36 17.50 7.90
N SER A 117 0.29 16.67 8.71
CA SER A 117 -0.19 16.33 10.04
C SER A 117 -0.33 17.55 10.97
N ARG A 118 0.57 18.54 10.87
CA ARG A 118 0.49 19.79 11.64
C ARG A 118 -0.59 20.73 11.09
N GLU A 119 -0.81 20.70 9.79
CA GLU A 119 -1.79 21.55 9.09
C GLU A 119 -3.25 21.07 9.28
N GLN A 120 -3.47 19.79 9.62
CA GLN A 120 -4.81 19.20 9.73
C GLN A 120 -5.14 18.58 11.11
N PRO A 121 -4.96 19.29 12.24
CA PRO A 121 -4.86 18.68 13.57
C PRO A 121 -6.12 17.99 14.14
N ASP A 122 -7.31 18.19 13.57
CA ASP A 122 -8.58 17.86 14.27
C ASP A 122 -9.08 16.41 14.10
N ASN A 123 -9.68 15.87 15.18
CA ASN A 123 -10.54 14.66 15.26
C ASN A 123 -10.12 13.41 14.45
N ARG A 124 -8.85 13.02 14.54
CA ARG A 124 -8.35 11.81 13.87
C ARG A 124 -8.62 10.54 14.68
N ALA A 125 -8.94 9.44 14.00
CA ALA A 125 -8.99 8.10 14.61
C ALA A 125 -7.67 7.70 15.28
N TYR A 126 -6.55 8.17 14.74
CA TYR A 126 -5.21 7.87 15.20
C TYR A 126 -4.48 9.18 15.57
N PRO A 127 -4.70 9.75 16.77
CA PRO A 127 -4.01 10.95 17.20
C PRO A 127 -2.49 10.77 17.18
N GLY A 128 -1.79 11.65 16.45
CA GLY A 128 -0.33 11.56 16.26
C GLY A 128 0.14 10.35 15.43
N GLY A 129 -0.78 9.53 14.92
CA GLY A 129 -0.51 8.35 14.12
C GLY A 129 -0.94 8.52 12.66
N CYS A 130 -0.51 7.58 11.83
CA CYS A 130 -0.94 7.46 10.44
C CYS A 130 -1.07 5.97 10.10
N LEU A 131 -2.26 5.52 9.72
CA LEU A 131 -2.48 4.13 9.35
C LEU A 131 -2.05 3.88 7.89
N VAL A 132 -1.01 3.08 7.71
CA VAL A 132 -0.48 2.70 6.39
C VAL A 132 -1.15 1.42 5.93
N GLY A 133 -1.63 1.38 4.68
CA GLY A 133 -2.33 0.21 4.13
C GLY A 133 -1.37 -0.89 3.73
N THR A 134 -0.61 -0.64 2.67
CA THR A 134 0.48 -1.50 2.20
C THR A 134 1.81 -0.81 2.46
N LEU A 135 2.72 -1.50 3.14
CA LEU A 135 4.06 -1.01 3.40
C LEU A 135 5.07 -2.10 3.06
N ALA A 136 5.79 -1.93 1.95
CA ALA A 136 6.82 -2.88 1.52
C ALA A 136 7.93 -3.00 2.58
N THR A 137 8.51 -4.20 2.70
CA THR A 137 9.54 -4.50 3.70
C THR A 137 10.72 -3.53 3.61
N VAL A 138 11.24 -3.26 2.41
CA VAL A 138 12.36 -2.33 2.19
C VAL A 138 12.02 -0.89 2.59
N THR A 139 10.79 -0.45 2.32
CA THR A 139 10.31 0.88 2.72
C THR A 139 10.17 0.97 4.24
N ARG A 140 9.59 -0.06 4.88
CA ARG A 140 9.49 -0.17 6.35
C ARG A 140 10.86 -0.17 7.02
N GLU A 141 11.79 -0.98 6.53
CA GLU A 141 13.13 -1.11 7.08
C GLU A 141 13.91 0.20 6.97
N THR A 142 13.81 0.89 5.82
CA THR A 142 14.37 2.23 5.65
C THR A 142 13.81 3.21 6.66
N MET A 143 12.49 3.25 6.84
CA MET A 143 11.84 4.10 7.83
C MET A 143 12.38 3.82 9.25
N ILE A 144 12.46 2.55 9.65
CA ILE A 144 12.98 2.15 10.97
C ILE A 144 14.46 2.53 11.13
N LYS A 145 15.29 2.23 10.12
CA LYS A 145 16.72 2.58 10.08
C LYS A 145 16.94 4.08 10.27
N ARG A 146 16.02 4.92 9.76
CA ARG A 146 16.05 6.38 9.85
C ARG A 146 15.31 6.94 11.08
N GLY A 147 14.93 6.09 12.03
CA GLY A 147 14.36 6.48 13.32
C GLY A 147 12.83 6.65 13.35
N VAL A 148 12.11 6.26 12.30
CA VAL A 148 10.65 6.23 12.32
C VAL A 148 10.18 5.03 13.13
N VAL A 149 9.36 5.27 14.15
CA VAL A 149 8.75 4.21 14.95
C VAL A 149 7.53 3.65 14.21
N VAL A 150 7.72 2.50 13.55
CA VAL A 150 6.63 1.76 12.90
C VAL A 150 6.13 0.65 13.84
N LYS A 151 4.92 0.80 14.35
CA LYS A 151 4.24 -0.24 15.12
C LYS A 151 3.33 -1.03 14.19
N GLN A 152 3.37 -2.36 14.27
CA GLN A 152 2.30 -3.16 13.67
C GLN A 152 0.98 -2.76 14.33
N ARG A 153 -0.10 -2.67 13.55
CA ARG A 153 -1.44 -2.60 14.13
C ARG A 153 -1.63 -3.92 14.87
N ALA A 154 -1.63 -3.86 16.20
CA ALA A 154 -1.71 -5.05 17.01
C ALA A 154 -3.01 -5.82 16.65
N VAL A 155 -2.85 -7.14 16.42
CA VAL A 155 -3.88 -8.18 16.34
C VAL A 155 -4.58 -8.35 14.95
N TYR A 156 -4.13 -9.37 14.19
CA TYR A 156 -4.85 -10.21 13.20
C TYR A 156 -6.02 -9.63 12.35
N GLU A 157 -5.79 -8.92 11.23
CA GLU A 157 -6.90 -8.56 10.31
C GLU A 157 -6.48 -8.51 8.80
N TYR A 158 -6.21 -9.68 8.21
CA TYR A 158 -6.67 -10.02 6.85
C TYR A 158 -7.70 -11.15 7.12
N GLU A 159 -9.03 -11.01 7.10
CA GLU A 159 -9.95 -10.20 6.31
C GLU A 159 -11.13 -9.74 7.20
N LYS A 160 -12.02 -8.91 6.64
CA LYS A 160 -13.33 -8.61 7.26
C LYS A 160 -14.43 -9.07 6.33
N TRP A 161 -15.12 -10.11 6.76
CA TRP A 161 -16.37 -10.59 6.15
C TRP A 161 -17.50 -10.26 7.10
N LEU A 162 -18.53 -9.61 6.58
CA LEU A 162 -19.71 -9.24 7.33
C LEU A 162 -20.90 -9.91 6.67
N PHE A 163 -21.56 -10.78 7.43
CA PHE A 163 -22.86 -11.35 7.08
C PHE A 163 -23.74 -11.34 8.33
N ARG A 164 -25.04 -11.51 8.12
CA ARG A 164 -26.02 -11.54 9.19
C ARG A 164 -26.29 -12.98 9.60
N VAL A 165 -26.11 -13.30 10.88
CA VAL A 165 -26.22 -14.67 11.41
C VAL A 165 -27.64 -15.21 11.25
N ASP A 166 -28.62 -14.33 11.39
CA ASP A 166 -30.04 -14.59 11.18
C ASP A 166 -30.41 -14.82 9.70
N GLU A 167 -29.51 -14.46 8.77
CA GLU A 167 -29.68 -14.67 7.33
C GLU A 167 -28.92 -15.90 6.82
N VAL A 168 -28.24 -16.67 7.69
CA VAL A 168 -27.60 -17.93 7.30
C VAL A 168 -28.70 -18.98 7.09
N PRO A 169 -28.91 -19.48 5.87
CA PRO A 169 -29.95 -20.48 5.62
C PRO A 169 -29.61 -21.80 6.29
N GLU A 170 -30.64 -22.55 6.69
CA GLU A 170 -30.48 -23.97 6.94
C GLU A 170 -30.38 -24.70 5.60
N PHE A 171 -29.36 -25.55 5.45
CA PHE A 171 -29.17 -26.34 4.25
C PHE A 171 -29.15 -27.81 4.62
N GLU A 172 -30.03 -28.60 4.02
CA GLU A 172 -29.85 -30.04 3.95
C GLU A 172 -29.11 -30.36 2.65
N VAL A 173 -27.82 -30.70 2.78
CA VAL A 173 -26.99 -31.06 1.63
C VAL A 173 -27.04 -32.57 1.43
N THR A 174 -27.72 -33.00 0.36
CA THR A 174 -27.61 -34.39 -0.09
C THR A 174 -26.26 -34.59 -0.77
N LEU A 175 -25.43 -35.46 -0.20
CA LEU A 175 -24.16 -35.83 -0.80
C LEU A 175 -24.37 -36.73 -2.02
N PRO A 176 -23.51 -36.63 -3.06
CA PRO A 176 -23.48 -37.57 -4.15
C PRO A 176 -23.25 -39.01 -3.66
N GLU A 177 -23.67 -39.99 -4.47
CA GLU A 177 -23.47 -41.41 -4.15
C GLU A 177 -21.98 -41.73 -3.91
N GLY A 178 -21.70 -42.39 -2.79
CA GLY A 178 -20.34 -42.71 -2.35
C GLY A 178 -19.59 -41.59 -1.62
N ALA A 179 -20.13 -40.36 -1.58
CA ALA A 179 -19.57 -39.28 -0.76
C ALA A 179 -20.17 -39.33 0.66
N THR A 180 -19.31 -39.11 1.65
CA THR A 180 -19.73 -39.06 3.06
C THR A 180 -19.13 -37.83 3.74
N TRP A 181 -19.87 -37.29 4.71
CA TRP A 181 -19.30 -36.34 5.65
C TRP A 181 -18.49 -37.13 6.67
N ALA A 182 -17.20 -36.86 6.75
CA ALA A 182 -16.32 -37.41 7.77
C ALA A 182 -15.31 -36.34 8.20
N PRO A 183 -14.76 -36.44 9.42
CA PRO A 183 -13.62 -35.61 9.81
C PRO A 183 -12.44 -35.81 8.87
N ALA A 184 -11.71 -34.74 8.58
CA ALA A 184 -10.46 -34.81 7.81
C ALA A 184 -9.42 -35.67 8.53
N THR A 185 -8.64 -36.42 7.75
CA THR A 185 -7.54 -37.28 8.22
C THR A 185 -6.18 -36.69 7.83
N GLU A 186 -5.11 -37.23 8.41
CA GLU A 186 -3.74 -36.82 8.09
C GLU A 186 -3.40 -37.01 6.60
N ARG A 187 -3.95 -38.07 5.97
CA ARG A 187 -3.79 -38.31 4.55
C ARG A 187 -4.44 -37.21 3.68
N ASP A 188 -5.53 -36.60 4.13
CA ASP A 188 -6.18 -35.50 3.40
C ASP A 188 -5.31 -34.23 3.42
N CYS A 189 -4.64 -33.96 4.53
CA CYS A 189 -3.68 -32.86 4.64
C CYS A 189 -2.53 -33.00 3.65
N GLU A 190 -1.97 -34.21 3.50
CA GLU A 190 -0.92 -34.48 2.52
C GLU A 190 -1.38 -34.22 1.07
N VAL A 191 -2.64 -34.57 0.76
CA VAL A 191 -3.25 -34.29 -0.55
C VAL A 191 -3.42 -32.78 -0.77
N VAL A 192 -3.86 -32.03 0.23
CA VAL A 192 -3.96 -30.56 0.14
C VAL A 192 -2.59 -29.93 -0.07
N ILE A 193 -1.61 -30.31 0.75
CA ILE A 193 -0.23 -29.77 0.69
C ILE A 193 0.39 -30.03 -0.69
N SER A 194 0.33 -31.27 -1.18
CA SER A 194 0.90 -31.67 -2.46
C SER A 194 0.28 -30.96 -3.68
N ARG A 195 -0.91 -30.38 -3.53
CA ARG A 195 -1.60 -29.63 -4.58
C ARG A 195 -1.38 -28.13 -4.53
N THR A 196 -0.64 -27.62 -3.54
CA THR A 196 -0.30 -26.19 -3.48
C THR A 196 1.12 -25.93 -3.95
N THR A 197 1.32 -24.93 -4.80
CA THR A 197 2.65 -24.47 -5.26
C THR A 197 3.39 -23.63 -4.21
N VAL A 198 2.80 -23.45 -3.03
CA VAL A 198 3.40 -22.72 -1.91
C VAL A 198 4.23 -23.72 -1.11
N PRO A 199 5.58 -23.61 -1.08
CA PRO A 199 6.40 -24.53 -0.32
C PRO A 199 6.08 -24.39 1.17
N ARG A 200 5.54 -25.46 1.76
CA ARG A 200 5.27 -25.58 3.20
C ARG A 200 6.00 -26.82 3.69
N GLN A 201 6.83 -26.69 4.72
CA GLN A 201 7.47 -27.83 5.37
C GLN A 201 6.48 -28.47 6.35
N VAL A 202 6.48 -29.81 6.38
CA VAL A 202 5.82 -30.64 7.42
C VAL A 202 6.85 -30.93 8.49
#